data_AF-X0X632-F1
#
_entry.id   AF-X0X632-F1
#
_cell.length_a   1.000
_cell.length_b   1.000
_cell.length_c   1.000
_cell.angle_alpha   90.00
_cell.angle_beta   90.00
_cell.angle_gamma   90.00
#
_symmetry.space_group_name_H-M   'P 1'
#
loop_
_entity.id
_entity.type
_entity.pdbx_description
1 polymer ?
#
loop_
_entity_poly.entity_id
_entity_poly.type
_entity_poly.pdbx_seq_one_letter_code
_entity_poly.pdbx_strand_id
1 'polypeptide(L)'
;CLENGTVKVPESFHRVFDLILAGDWQNLSVPVDMGGQGAPAFMGAAAAEYFLAANWALYCYATMGNGTALIIQLFGTEEQKKKYVRKLTAAQWGGTMLLTEPEAGSDVGALTTTAVKNQDGSYSLTGNKIFITNGEFDLVENIIHPVLARIEGDPPGTKGITLFLVPKYFVNEDGSLGDRNDIVCSGVEEKHGIHGSATCSMTLGGKGKCIGYLLGEKCRGMKIMFNMINHARMSTGLQGLCYASAAYLLAVN
;
A
#
# COMPACT_ATOMS: atom_id res chain seq x y z
N CYS A 1 -12.90 -2.99 12.92
CA CYS A 1 -14.12 -3.76 12.58
C CYS A 1 -14.35 -3.67 11.08
N LEU A 2 -14.81 -4.72 10.39
CA LEU A 2 -15.21 -4.65 8.97
C LEU A 2 -16.72 -4.46 8.89
N GLU A 3 -17.16 -3.32 8.36
CA GLU A 3 -18.57 -2.95 8.24
C GLU A 3 -18.85 -2.51 6.81
N ASN A 4 -19.78 -3.21 6.12
CA ASN A 4 -20.16 -2.91 4.74
C ASN A 4 -18.98 -2.78 3.76
N GLY A 5 -17.95 -3.63 3.92
CA GLY A 5 -16.75 -3.61 3.08
C GLY A 5 -15.76 -2.48 3.38
N THR A 6 -15.96 -1.73 4.48
CA THR A 6 -15.04 -0.72 4.98
C THR A 6 -14.53 -1.11 6.36
N VAL A 7 -13.22 -0.99 6.59
CA VAL A 7 -12.61 -1.27 7.88
C VAL A 7 -12.58 0.01 8.70
N LYS A 8 -13.18 -0.04 9.88
CA LYS A 8 -13.08 0.97 10.93
C LYS A 8 -11.86 0.69 11.80
N VAL A 9 -10.88 1.60 11.78
CA VAL A 9 -9.73 1.58 12.70
C VAL A 9 -10.18 2.02 14.11
N PRO A 10 -9.36 1.82 15.17
CA PRO A 10 -9.71 2.34 16.48
C PRO A 10 -10.00 3.84 16.45
N GLU A 11 -11.06 4.30 17.13
CA GLU A 11 -11.48 5.71 17.11
C GLU A 11 -10.33 6.66 17.46
N SER A 12 -9.51 6.28 18.45
CA SER A 12 -8.34 7.04 18.90
C SER A 12 -7.29 7.28 17.82
N PHE A 13 -7.27 6.48 16.74
CA PHE A 13 -6.29 6.64 15.66
C PHE A 13 -6.53 7.91 14.84
N HIS A 14 -7.77 8.37 14.68
CA HIS A 14 -8.10 9.53 13.85
C HIS A 14 -7.36 10.78 14.32
N ARG A 15 -7.51 11.13 15.60
CA ARG A 15 -6.83 12.30 16.19
C ARG A 15 -5.32 12.20 16.09
N VAL A 16 -4.75 11.02 16.37
CA VAL A 16 -3.28 10.87 16.37
C VAL A 16 -2.73 10.85 14.95
N PHE A 17 -3.47 10.29 14.00
CA PHE A 17 -3.17 10.38 12.56
C PHE A 17 -3.11 11.84 12.11
N ASP A 18 -4.11 12.65 12.46
CA ASP A 18 -4.13 14.09 12.14
C ASP A 18 -2.93 14.84 12.74
N LEU A 19 -2.50 14.48 13.96
CA LEU A 19 -1.32 15.06 14.60
C LEU A 19 -0.01 14.67 13.90
N ILE A 20 0.09 13.43 13.41
CA ILE A 20 1.24 12.98 12.59
C ILE A 20 1.32 13.83 11.33
N LEU A 21 0.18 14.03 10.65
CA LEU A 21 0.11 14.82 9.41
C LEU A 21 0.35 16.31 9.63
N ALA A 22 -0.17 16.88 10.73
CA ALA A 22 0.06 18.28 11.07
C ALA A 22 1.54 18.60 11.35
N GLY A 23 2.30 17.61 11.85
CA GLY A 23 3.75 17.70 12.00
C GLY A 23 4.55 17.25 10.78
N ASP A 24 3.86 16.80 9.71
CA ASP A 24 4.43 16.28 8.48
C ASP A 24 5.42 15.11 8.72
N TRP A 25 5.21 14.32 9.77
CA TRP A 25 6.16 13.28 10.18
C TRP A 25 6.18 12.07 9.25
N GLN A 26 5.11 11.85 8.49
CA GLN A 26 4.98 10.75 7.56
C GLN A 26 5.89 10.87 6.34
N ASN A 27 6.31 12.08 5.94
CA ASN A 27 7.04 12.32 4.69
C ASN A 27 8.45 12.93 4.90
N LEU A 28 8.99 12.84 6.12
CA LEU A 28 10.25 13.49 6.50
C LEU A 28 11.42 13.18 5.53
N SER A 29 11.61 11.92 5.16
CA SER A 29 12.64 11.49 4.20
C SER A 29 12.16 11.37 2.76
N VAL A 30 10.90 11.70 2.48
CA VAL A 30 10.40 11.71 1.10
C VAL A 30 11.06 12.88 0.35
N PRO A 31 11.52 12.66 -0.90
CA PRO A 31 12.08 13.72 -1.73
C PRO A 31 11.18 14.95 -1.87
N VAL A 32 11.80 16.14 -1.99
CA VAL A 32 11.08 17.42 -2.06
C VAL A 32 10.22 17.54 -3.32
N ASP A 33 10.66 16.98 -4.45
CA ASP A 33 9.89 16.95 -5.70
C ASP A 33 8.59 16.12 -5.57
N MET A 34 8.61 15.11 -4.69
CA MET A 34 7.44 14.31 -4.31
C MET A 34 6.59 14.96 -3.20
N GLY A 35 6.97 16.16 -2.72
CA GLY A 35 6.25 16.90 -1.67
C GLY A 35 6.62 16.52 -0.24
N GLY A 36 7.76 15.86 -0.03
CA GLY A 36 8.32 15.61 1.30
C GLY A 36 9.33 16.66 1.74
N GLN A 37 9.98 16.41 2.88
CA GLN A 37 10.95 17.35 3.47
C GLN A 37 12.40 17.11 3.01
N GLY A 38 12.69 15.97 2.35
CA GLY A 38 14.01 15.67 1.80
C GLY A 38 15.09 15.37 2.85
N ALA A 39 14.70 15.03 4.08
CA ALA A 39 15.67 14.70 5.12
C ALA A 39 16.45 13.41 4.76
N PRO A 40 17.76 13.35 5.04
CA PRO A 40 18.54 12.13 4.89
C PRO A 40 17.88 10.92 5.55
N ALA A 41 17.96 9.75 4.91
CA ALA A 41 17.27 8.54 5.36
C ALA A 41 17.58 8.15 6.82
N PHE A 42 18.81 8.41 7.30
CA PHE A 42 19.18 8.12 8.70
C PHE A 42 18.43 9.00 9.70
N MET A 43 18.15 10.27 9.37
CA MET A 43 17.35 11.16 10.21
C MET A 43 15.89 10.72 10.20
N GLY A 44 15.37 10.32 9.03
CA GLY A 44 14.03 9.75 8.92
C GLY A 44 13.87 8.49 9.78
N ALA A 45 14.85 7.58 9.74
CA ALA A 45 14.84 6.38 10.56
C ALA A 45 14.88 6.69 12.07
N ALA A 46 15.74 7.62 12.50
CA ALA A 46 15.83 8.04 13.90
C ALA A 46 14.54 8.69 14.41
N ALA A 47 13.88 9.52 13.58
CA ALA A 47 12.58 10.09 13.94
C ALA A 47 11.48 9.02 13.96
N ALA A 48 11.47 8.11 12.97
CA ALA A 48 10.49 7.04 12.88
C ALA A 48 10.55 6.10 14.10
N GLU A 49 11.74 5.89 14.70
CA GLU A 49 11.92 5.02 15.87
C GLU A 49 10.91 5.32 16.99
N TYR A 50 10.68 6.60 17.31
CA TYR A 50 9.73 7.00 18.34
C TYR A 50 8.29 6.59 17.99
N PHE A 51 7.86 6.80 16.74
CA PHE A 51 6.53 6.43 16.29
C PHE A 51 6.33 4.91 16.22
N LEU A 52 7.35 4.19 15.73
CA LEU A 52 7.33 2.74 15.60
C LEU A 52 7.30 2.07 16.99
N ALA A 53 8.11 2.55 17.94
CA ALA A 53 8.14 2.08 19.31
C ALA A 53 6.81 2.32 20.04
N ALA A 54 6.20 3.49 19.83
CA ALA A 54 4.94 3.85 20.46
C ALA A 54 3.74 3.08 19.87
N ASN A 55 3.59 3.10 18.54
CA ASN A 55 2.50 2.42 17.84
C ASN A 55 2.78 2.28 16.33
N TRP A 56 3.41 1.17 15.95
CA TRP A 56 3.66 0.86 14.53
C TRP A 56 2.37 0.81 13.69
N ALA A 57 1.28 0.26 14.23
CA ALA A 57 0.05 0.04 13.46
C ALA A 57 -0.54 1.38 12.97
N LEU A 58 -0.55 2.40 13.83
CA LEU A 58 -0.96 3.74 13.46
C LEU A 58 0.00 4.36 12.43
N TYR A 59 1.30 4.32 12.70
CA TYR A 59 2.30 4.95 11.84
C TYR A 59 2.37 4.32 10.43
N CYS A 60 2.06 3.02 10.34
CA CYS A 60 1.95 2.30 9.08
C CYS A 60 0.88 2.89 8.15
N TYR A 61 -0.28 3.30 8.69
CA TYR A 61 -1.31 3.95 7.88
C TYR A 61 -0.85 5.25 7.24
N ALA A 62 -0.05 6.05 7.96
CA ALA A 62 0.44 7.33 7.46
C ALA A 62 1.58 7.17 6.44
N THR A 63 2.35 6.08 6.51
CA THR A 63 3.62 5.96 5.76
C THR A 63 3.59 4.95 4.62
N MET A 64 2.68 3.98 4.61
CA MET A 64 2.62 2.96 3.53
C MET A 64 2.38 3.58 2.14
N GLY A 65 1.68 4.73 2.11
CA GLY A 65 1.50 5.56 0.91
C GLY A 65 2.82 5.93 0.23
N ASN A 66 3.88 6.20 0.99
CA ASN A 66 5.19 6.60 0.46
C ASN A 66 5.84 5.52 -0.41
N GLY A 67 5.71 4.24 -0.01
CA GLY A 67 6.23 3.13 -0.81
C GLY A 67 5.52 3.03 -2.16
N THR A 68 4.21 3.24 -2.16
CA THR A 68 3.40 3.31 -3.39
C THR A 68 3.77 4.53 -4.23
N ALA A 69 3.93 5.69 -3.61
CA ALA A 69 4.36 6.91 -4.30
C ALA A 69 5.73 6.75 -4.96
N LEU A 70 6.67 6.08 -4.29
CA LEU A 70 8.02 5.85 -4.80
C LEU A 70 8.02 5.03 -6.09
N ILE A 71 7.29 3.91 -6.15
CA ILE A 71 7.24 3.12 -7.39
C ILE A 71 6.53 3.85 -8.53
N ILE A 72 5.54 4.70 -8.22
CA ILE A 72 4.89 5.56 -9.22
C ILE A 72 5.88 6.63 -9.70
N GLN A 73 6.65 7.24 -8.80
CA GLN A 73 7.67 8.23 -9.17
C GLN A 73 8.74 7.64 -10.09
N LEU A 74 9.17 6.40 -9.82
CA LEU A 74 10.24 5.74 -10.57
C LEU A 74 9.78 5.15 -11.91
N PHE A 75 8.57 4.60 -11.98
CA PHE A 75 8.12 3.78 -13.11
C PHE A 75 6.80 4.22 -13.74
N GLY A 76 6.12 5.20 -13.14
CA GLY A 76 4.86 5.72 -13.64
C GLY A 76 5.03 6.68 -14.81
N THR A 77 3.96 6.84 -15.58
CA THR A 77 3.86 7.92 -16.57
C THR A 77 3.78 9.28 -15.87
N GLU A 78 4.00 10.38 -16.59
CA GLU A 78 3.88 11.73 -16.02
C GLU A 78 2.47 12.00 -15.50
N GLU A 79 1.45 11.46 -16.15
CA GLU A 79 0.05 11.54 -15.72
C GLU A 79 -0.15 10.79 -14.39
N GLN A 80 0.42 9.59 -14.25
CA GLN A 80 0.35 8.81 -13.01
C GLN A 80 1.08 9.53 -11.87
N LYS A 81 2.25 10.11 -12.12
CA LYS A 81 3.00 10.88 -11.11
C LYS A 81 2.19 12.07 -10.62
N LYS A 82 1.70 12.89 -11.56
CA LYS A 82 0.88 14.07 -11.27
C LYS A 82 -0.40 13.71 -10.51
N LYS A 83 -1.04 12.60 -10.87
CA LYS A 83 -2.30 12.15 -10.29
C LYS A 83 -2.15 11.60 -8.87
N TYR A 84 -1.11 10.80 -8.59
CA TYR A 84 -1.05 10.00 -7.36
C TYR A 84 0.02 10.44 -6.34
N VAL A 85 1.21 10.86 -6.78
CA VAL A 85 2.39 10.93 -5.89
C VAL A 85 2.18 11.85 -4.70
N ARG A 86 1.76 13.10 -4.93
CA ARG A 86 1.57 14.06 -3.84
C ARG A 86 0.43 13.69 -2.88
N LYS A 87 -0.63 13.07 -3.41
CA LYS A 87 -1.76 12.60 -2.59
C LYS A 87 -1.34 11.47 -1.64
N LEU A 88 -0.47 10.58 -2.12
CA LEU A 88 0.08 9.48 -1.35
C LEU A 88 1.12 9.93 -0.31
N THR A 89 2.02 10.84 -0.66
CA THR A 89 3.07 11.33 0.25
C THR A 89 2.53 12.24 1.35
N ALA A 90 1.47 13.00 1.04
CA ALA A 90 0.73 13.78 2.04
C ALA A 90 -0.22 12.92 2.90
N ALA A 91 -0.28 11.60 2.67
CA ALA A 91 -1.22 10.67 3.29
C ALA A 91 -2.70 11.11 3.21
N GLN A 92 -3.05 11.90 2.19
CA GLN A 92 -4.45 12.14 1.84
C GLN A 92 -5.06 10.88 1.26
N TRP A 93 -4.27 10.13 0.48
CA TRP A 93 -4.56 8.78 0.01
C TRP A 93 -3.62 7.77 0.63
N GLY A 94 -4.15 6.59 0.92
CA GLY A 94 -3.40 5.43 1.39
C GLY A 94 -2.70 4.68 0.26
N GLY A 95 -1.69 3.90 0.63
CA GLY A 95 -1.05 2.93 -0.25
C GLY A 95 -1.00 1.55 0.38
N THR A 96 -0.83 0.53 -0.46
CA THR A 96 -0.72 -0.88 -0.04
C THR A 96 0.28 -1.61 -0.91
N MET A 97 0.32 -2.94 -0.81
CA MET A 97 1.06 -3.81 -1.72
C MET A 97 0.39 -5.19 -1.78
N LEU A 98 -0.17 -5.56 -2.95
CA LEU A 98 -0.92 -6.80 -3.16
C LEU A 98 -0.10 -7.82 -3.96
N LEU A 99 0.50 -8.76 -3.24
CA LEU A 99 1.33 -9.82 -3.80
C LEU A 99 0.72 -11.20 -3.53
N THR A 100 0.56 -11.51 -2.25
CA THR A 100 0.27 -12.84 -1.72
C THR A 100 -1.15 -13.30 -2.02
N GLU A 101 -1.26 -14.58 -2.39
CA GLU A 101 -2.50 -15.32 -2.54
C GLU A 101 -2.50 -16.54 -1.61
N PRO A 102 -3.66 -17.17 -1.32
CA PRO A 102 -3.72 -18.36 -0.46
C PRO A 102 -2.73 -19.46 -0.86
N GLU A 103 -2.61 -19.70 -2.18
CA GLU A 103 -1.72 -20.72 -2.75
C GLU A 103 -0.36 -20.15 -3.21
N ALA A 104 -0.11 -18.84 -3.04
CA ALA A 104 1.09 -18.16 -3.53
C ALA A 104 1.64 -17.13 -2.52
N GLY A 105 2.36 -17.64 -1.52
CA GLY A 105 3.13 -16.85 -0.55
C GLY A 105 4.58 -16.66 -0.96
N SER A 106 5.47 -17.57 -0.52
CA SER A 106 6.89 -17.53 -0.85
C SER A 106 7.16 -17.71 -2.35
N ASP A 107 6.33 -18.51 -3.04
CA ASP A 107 6.34 -18.60 -4.50
C ASP A 107 5.31 -17.63 -5.11
N VAL A 108 5.65 -16.35 -5.15
CA VAL A 108 4.82 -15.32 -5.80
C VAL A 108 4.62 -15.63 -7.30
N GLY A 109 5.48 -16.45 -7.91
CA GLY A 109 5.37 -16.89 -9.30
C GLY A 109 4.12 -17.72 -9.57
N ALA A 110 3.60 -18.41 -8.56
CA ALA A 110 2.42 -19.27 -8.64
C ALA A 110 1.08 -18.51 -8.62
N LEU A 111 1.11 -17.16 -8.58
CA LEU A 111 -0.11 -16.36 -8.52
C LEU A 111 -1.09 -16.69 -9.66
N THR A 112 -2.36 -16.57 -9.33
CA THR A 112 -3.53 -16.89 -10.16
C THR A 112 -4.35 -15.65 -10.51
N THR A 113 -4.15 -14.51 -9.83
CA THR A 113 -4.78 -13.24 -10.21
C THR A 113 -4.44 -12.88 -11.66
N THR A 114 -5.46 -12.67 -12.48
CA THR A 114 -5.34 -12.38 -13.92
C THR A 114 -5.65 -10.92 -14.22
N ALA A 115 -5.18 -10.46 -15.39
CA ALA A 115 -5.50 -9.16 -15.96
C ALA A 115 -5.83 -9.30 -17.46
N VAL A 116 -6.94 -8.72 -17.90
CA VAL A 116 -7.34 -8.67 -19.31
C VAL A 116 -7.27 -7.23 -19.80
N LYS A 117 -6.61 -7.00 -20.94
CA LYS A 117 -6.48 -5.65 -21.50
C LYS A 117 -7.81 -5.19 -22.10
N ASN A 118 -8.25 -3.99 -21.73
CA ASN A 118 -9.45 -3.34 -22.26
C ASN A 118 -9.14 -2.48 -23.49
N GLN A 119 -10.18 -2.06 -24.21
CA GLN A 119 -10.05 -1.24 -25.43
C GLN A 119 -9.45 0.15 -25.17
N ASP A 120 -9.71 0.72 -23.99
CA ASP A 120 -9.21 2.03 -23.55
C ASP A 120 -7.77 1.99 -23.00
N GLY A 121 -7.13 0.81 -23.03
CA GLY A 121 -5.78 0.60 -22.51
C GLY A 121 -5.69 0.31 -21.01
N SER A 122 -6.81 0.37 -20.28
CA SER A 122 -6.89 -0.13 -18.90
C SER A 122 -6.91 -1.66 -18.87
N TYR A 123 -6.90 -2.24 -17.67
CA TYR A 123 -6.95 -3.69 -17.47
C TYR A 123 -8.05 -4.06 -16.50
N SER A 124 -8.81 -5.10 -16.82
CA SER A 124 -9.78 -5.72 -15.93
C SER A 124 -9.08 -6.84 -15.15
N LEU A 125 -8.98 -6.70 -13.83
CA LEU A 125 -8.32 -7.66 -12.94
C LEU A 125 -9.35 -8.59 -12.29
N THR A 126 -8.99 -9.85 -12.10
CA THR A 126 -9.80 -10.83 -11.37
C THR A 126 -8.92 -11.70 -10.49
N GLY A 127 -9.26 -11.84 -9.21
CA GLY A 127 -8.50 -12.68 -8.30
C GLY A 127 -8.75 -12.37 -6.83
N ASN A 128 -7.98 -13.02 -5.96
CA ASN A 128 -8.02 -12.82 -4.52
C ASN A 128 -6.60 -12.66 -3.98
N LYS A 129 -6.44 -11.76 -3.03
CA LYS A 129 -5.18 -11.46 -2.35
C LYS A 129 -5.39 -11.53 -0.85
N ILE A 130 -4.42 -12.03 -0.10
CA ILE A 130 -4.52 -12.18 1.36
C ILE A 130 -3.34 -11.51 2.05
N PHE A 131 -3.47 -11.27 3.35
CA PHE A 131 -2.45 -10.63 4.19
C PHE A 131 -2.06 -9.23 3.72
N ILE A 132 -3.04 -8.47 3.22
CA ILE A 132 -2.81 -7.13 2.70
C ILE A 132 -2.87 -6.12 3.84
N THR A 133 -1.70 -5.70 4.31
CA THR A 133 -1.58 -4.58 5.25
C THR A 133 -2.18 -3.31 4.64
N ASN A 134 -3.03 -2.65 5.41
CA ASN A 134 -3.79 -1.45 5.04
C ASN A 134 -4.70 -1.66 3.81
N GLY A 135 -5.12 -2.89 3.55
CA GLY A 135 -5.99 -3.21 2.40
C GLY A 135 -7.30 -2.43 2.38
N GLU A 136 -7.81 -2.05 3.55
CA GLU A 136 -8.94 -1.14 3.72
C GLU A 136 -8.87 -0.47 5.09
N PHE A 137 -9.25 0.80 5.17
CA PHE A 137 -9.30 1.62 6.39
C PHE A 137 -9.98 2.98 6.13
N ASP A 138 -10.40 3.67 7.20
CA ASP A 138 -11.22 4.89 7.13
C ASP A 138 -10.51 6.19 7.54
N LEU A 139 -9.17 6.21 7.52
CA LEU A 139 -8.37 7.41 7.80
C LEU A 139 -8.15 8.31 6.57
N VAL A 140 -8.45 7.80 5.36
CA VAL A 140 -8.12 8.45 4.07
C VAL A 140 -9.28 8.36 3.08
N GLU A 141 -9.35 9.30 2.15
CA GLU A 141 -10.43 9.39 1.16
C GLU A 141 -10.32 8.31 0.05
N ASN A 142 -9.09 7.88 -0.28
CA ASN A 142 -8.83 6.86 -1.30
C ASN A 142 -7.63 5.99 -0.91
N ILE A 143 -7.53 4.80 -1.49
CA ILE A 143 -6.39 3.90 -1.33
C ILE A 143 -5.94 3.46 -2.71
N ILE A 144 -4.66 3.61 -3.02
CA ILE A 144 -4.08 3.15 -4.28
C ILE A 144 -3.41 1.81 -4.03
N HIS A 145 -3.88 0.77 -4.72
CA HIS A 145 -3.39 -0.59 -4.56
C HIS A 145 -2.46 -0.97 -5.72
N PRO A 146 -1.14 -1.08 -5.50
CA PRO A 146 -0.23 -1.80 -6.38
C PRO A 146 -0.54 -3.31 -6.34
N VAL A 147 -1.03 -3.86 -7.45
CA VAL A 147 -1.46 -5.27 -7.56
C VAL A 147 -0.61 -6.03 -8.56
N LEU A 148 -0.03 -7.15 -8.12
CA LEU A 148 0.61 -8.11 -9.00
C LEU A 148 -0.44 -9.06 -9.60
N ALA A 149 -0.49 -9.09 -10.93
CA ALA A 149 -1.34 -9.99 -11.70
C ALA A 149 -0.64 -10.47 -12.98
N ARG A 150 -1.09 -11.58 -13.55
CA ARG A 150 -0.60 -12.09 -14.84
C ARG A 150 -1.56 -11.67 -15.94
N ILE A 151 -1.06 -11.03 -17.00
CA ILE A 151 -1.91 -10.74 -18.16
C ILE A 151 -2.20 -12.06 -18.88
N GLU A 152 -3.43 -12.26 -19.35
CA GLU A 152 -3.78 -13.48 -20.09
C GLU A 152 -2.83 -13.71 -21.27
N GLY A 153 -2.33 -14.95 -21.39
CA GLY A 153 -1.34 -15.35 -22.39
C GLY A 153 0.12 -15.09 -22.02
N ASP A 154 0.41 -14.42 -20.90
CA ASP A 154 1.80 -14.22 -20.45
C ASP A 154 2.44 -15.50 -19.90
N PRO A 155 3.79 -15.61 -19.95
CA PRO A 155 4.50 -16.76 -19.44
C PRO A 155 4.19 -17.07 -17.97
N PRO A 156 4.25 -18.33 -17.53
CA PRO A 156 4.10 -18.68 -16.12
C PRO A 156 5.27 -18.17 -15.27
N GLY A 157 5.09 -18.21 -13.95
CA GLY A 157 6.10 -17.81 -12.98
C GLY A 157 6.31 -16.30 -12.89
N THR A 158 7.35 -15.89 -12.17
CA THR A 158 7.62 -14.48 -11.86
C THR A 158 7.90 -13.61 -13.08
N LYS A 159 8.35 -14.22 -14.19
CA LYS A 159 8.66 -13.53 -15.44
C LYS A 159 7.42 -13.03 -16.20
N GLY A 160 6.24 -13.57 -15.94
CA GLY A 160 4.98 -13.10 -16.55
C GLY A 160 4.17 -12.15 -15.68
N ILE A 161 4.68 -11.78 -14.50
CA ILE A 161 3.94 -10.93 -13.57
C ILE A 161 4.08 -9.46 -13.96
N THR A 162 2.96 -8.76 -13.98
CA THR A 162 2.84 -7.34 -14.26
C THR A 162 2.27 -6.62 -13.04
N LEU A 163 2.61 -5.34 -12.85
CA LEU A 163 2.13 -4.51 -11.74
C LEU A 163 1.10 -3.51 -12.24
N PHE A 164 0.00 -3.38 -11.51
CA PHE A 164 -1.10 -2.47 -11.82
C PHE A 164 -1.39 -1.55 -10.64
N LEU A 165 -1.74 -0.30 -10.92
CA LEU A 165 -2.35 0.62 -9.95
C LEU A 165 -3.86 0.42 -10.00
N VAL A 166 -4.45 -0.05 -8.92
CA VAL A 166 -5.89 -0.26 -8.76
C VAL A 166 -6.37 0.68 -7.65
N PRO A 167 -6.99 1.82 -7.97
CA PRO A 167 -7.49 2.72 -6.93
C PRO A 167 -8.79 2.18 -6.32
N LYS A 168 -9.04 2.40 -5.03
CA LYS A 168 -10.29 2.05 -4.34
C LYS A 168 -11.49 2.82 -4.92
N TYR A 169 -11.32 4.11 -5.17
CA TYR A 169 -12.23 4.96 -5.94
C TYR A 169 -11.54 5.46 -7.19
N PHE A 170 -12.25 5.49 -8.32
CA PHE A 170 -11.70 6.06 -9.55
C PHE A 170 -11.27 7.50 -9.35
N VAL A 171 -10.23 7.91 -10.08
CA VAL A 171 -9.68 9.26 -10.01
C VAL A 171 -9.86 9.94 -11.35
N ASN A 172 -10.74 10.94 -11.37
CA ASN A 172 -11.06 11.75 -12.54
C ASN A 172 -9.86 12.61 -12.96
N GLU A 173 -9.92 13.21 -14.14
CA GLU A 173 -8.83 14.05 -14.66
C GLU A 173 -8.58 15.31 -13.82
N ASP A 174 -9.64 15.84 -13.20
CA ASP A 174 -9.58 16.98 -12.26
C ASP A 174 -9.09 16.61 -10.86
N GLY A 175 -8.85 15.31 -10.61
CA GLY A 175 -8.41 14.78 -9.32
C GLY A 175 -9.55 14.47 -8.33
N SER A 176 -10.80 14.71 -8.70
CA SER A 176 -11.95 14.29 -7.91
C SER A 176 -12.13 12.76 -7.91
N LEU A 177 -12.76 12.24 -6.86
CA LEU A 177 -13.04 10.81 -6.73
C LEU A 177 -14.37 10.48 -7.44
N GLY A 178 -14.33 9.48 -8.32
CA GLY A 178 -15.49 8.93 -9.00
C GLY A 178 -16.07 7.71 -8.28
N ASP A 179 -16.69 6.82 -9.07
CA ASP A 179 -17.31 5.60 -8.54
C ASP A 179 -16.31 4.69 -7.82
N ARG A 180 -16.85 3.85 -6.93
CA ARG A 180 -16.06 2.82 -6.24
C ARG A 180 -15.63 1.74 -7.23
N ASN A 181 -14.33 1.45 -7.25
CA ASN A 181 -13.76 0.38 -8.03
C ASN A 181 -14.05 -0.98 -7.37
N ASP A 182 -14.01 -2.06 -8.13
CA ASP A 182 -14.36 -3.41 -7.67
C ASP A 182 -13.16 -4.14 -7.02
N ILE A 183 -12.46 -3.45 -6.13
CA ILE A 183 -11.48 -3.98 -5.20
C ILE A 183 -12.04 -3.86 -3.79
N VAL A 184 -12.35 -5.00 -3.17
CA VAL A 184 -13.17 -5.04 -1.96
C VAL A 184 -12.45 -5.84 -0.87
N CYS A 185 -12.41 -5.29 0.34
CA CYS A 185 -12.01 -6.05 1.51
C CYS A 185 -13.10 -7.06 1.87
N SER A 186 -12.81 -8.34 1.65
CA SER A 186 -13.71 -9.46 1.92
C SER A 186 -13.53 -10.07 3.31
N GLY A 187 -12.44 -9.73 4.00
CA GLY A 187 -12.19 -10.15 5.37
C GLY A 187 -11.03 -9.40 6.01
N VAL A 188 -10.98 -9.43 7.34
CA VAL A 188 -9.86 -8.92 8.14
C VAL A 188 -9.38 -10.05 9.05
N GLU A 189 -8.07 -10.31 9.03
CA GLU A 189 -7.49 -11.41 9.79
C GLU A 189 -7.50 -11.14 11.30
N GLU A 190 -7.90 -12.14 12.07
CA GLU A 190 -7.66 -12.20 13.51
C GLU A 190 -6.21 -12.68 13.74
N LYS A 191 -5.41 -11.83 14.36
CA LYS A 191 -3.95 -12.00 14.44
C LYS A 191 -3.51 -12.23 15.88
N HIS A 192 -2.31 -12.76 16.07
CA HIS A 192 -1.70 -12.83 17.41
C HIS A 192 -1.40 -11.44 18.01
N GLY A 193 -1.14 -10.44 17.18
CA GLY A 193 -0.80 -9.08 17.60
C GLY A 193 -1.01 -8.09 16.47
N ILE A 194 -0.51 -6.85 16.63
CA ILE A 194 -0.67 -5.73 15.68
C ILE A 194 -2.14 -5.54 15.23
N HIS A 195 -3.10 -5.77 16.13
CA HIS A 195 -4.54 -5.74 15.82
C HIS A 195 -5.03 -4.39 15.27
N GLY A 196 -4.38 -3.30 15.65
CA GLY A 196 -4.68 -1.96 15.12
C GLY A 196 -4.36 -1.80 13.63
N SER A 197 -3.57 -2.70 13.04
CA SER A 197 -3.28 -2.70 11.60
C SER A 197 -4.22 -3.67 10.90
N ALA A 198 -5.04 -3.14 10.00
CA ALA A 198 -5.94 -3.91 9.17
C ALA A 198 -5.11 -4.78 8.22
N THR A 199 -5.25 -6.10 8.39
CA THR A 199 -4.64 -7.10 7.52
C THR A 199 -5.78 -7.76 6.78
N CYS A 200 -5.91 -7.44 5.50
CA CYS A 200 -7.12 -7.69 4.74
C CYS A 200 -6.95 -8.88 3.77
N SER A 201 -8.02 -9.64 3.65
CA SER A 201 -8.32 -10.41 2.46
C SER A 201 -9.04 -9.49 1.47
N MET A 202 -8.55 -9.45 0.23
CA MET A 202 -8.98 -8.54 -0.83
C MET A 202 -9.46 -9.34 -2.04
N THR A 203 -10.67 -9.06 -2.49
CA THR A 203 -11.26 -9.64 -3.70
C THR A 203 -11.27 -8.60 -4.81
N LEU A 204 -10.80 -9.01 -6.00
CA LEU A 204 -10.74 -8.17 -7.19
C LEU A 204 -11.69 -8.72 -8.25
N GLY A 205 -12.58 -7.88 -8.75
CA GLY A 205 -13.39 -8.20 -9.93
C GLY A 205 -14.59 -9.10 -9.62
N GLY A 206 -15.01 -9.21 -8.36
CA GLY A 206 -16.17 -10.03 -7.96
C GLY A 206 -17.49 -9.60 -8.61
N LYS A 207 -17.60 -8.34 -9.03
CA LYS A 207 -18.72 -7.76 -9.81
C LYS A 207 -18.31 -7.45 -11.26
N GLY A 208 -17.12 -7.89 -11.69
CA GLY A 208 -16.62 -7.78 -13.06
C GLY A 208 -16.08 -6.42 -13.48
N LYS A 209 -15.82 -5.48 -12.55
CA LYS A 209 -15.37 -4.11 -12.88
C LYS A 209 -14.15 -3.64 -12.08
N CYS A 210 -13.19 -4.53 -11.82
CA CYS A 210 -11.95 -4.13 -11.13
C CYS A 210 -10.95 -3.62 -12.15
N ILE A 211 -10.87 -2.30 -12.29
CA ILE A 211 -10.04 -1.66 -13.30
C ILE A 211 -8.70 -1.24 -12.69
N GLY A 212 -7.62 -1.66 -13.33
CA GLY A 212 -6.25 -1.29 -13.00
C GLY A 212 -5.52 -0.66 -14.17
N TYR A 213 -4.50 0.13 -13.86
CA TYR A 213 -3.64 0.80 -14.83
C TYR A 213 -2.23 0.24 -14.74
N LEU A 214 -1.64 -0.15 -15.87
CA LEU A 214 -0.27 -0.66 -15.93
C LEU A 214 0.71 0.34 -15.28
N LEU A 215 1.58 -0.13 -14.39
CA LEU A 215 2.69 0.65 -13.86
C LEU A 215 4.00 0.13 -14.47
N GLY A 216 4.71 0.99 -15.20
CA GLY A 216 5.91 0.63 -15.93
C GLY A 216 5.62 -0.31 -17.11
N GLU A 217 6.43 -1.36 -17.25
CA GLU A 217 6.36 -2.29 -18.38
C GLU A 217 5.67 -3.61 -18.02
N LYS A 218 5.00 -4.19 -19.02
CA LYS A 218 4.49 -5.57 -18.99
C LYS A 218 5.60 -6.56 -18.61
N CYS A 219 5.27 -7.58 -17.82
CA CYS A 219 6.21 -8.62 -17.35
C CYS A 219 7.37 -8.11 -16.49
N ARG A 220 7.29 -6.87 -15.96
CA ARG A 220 8.29 -6.29 -15.05
C ARG A 220 7.77 -6.06 -13.63
N GLY A 221 6.58 -6.59 -13.29
CA GLY A 221 5.91 -6.30 -12.04
C GLY A 221 6.73 -6.64 -10.80
N MET A 222 7.37 -7.81 -10.77
CA MET A 222 8.26 -8.19 -9.66
C MET A 222 9.47 -7.25 -9.52
N LYS A 223 10.09 -6.86 -10.64
CA LYS A 223 11.25 -5.95 -10.63
C LYS A 223 10.88 -4.59 -10.04
N ILE A 224 9.69 -4.08 -10.38
CA ILE A 224 9.19 -2.82 -9.83
C ILE A 224 8.89 -2.97 -8.34
N MET A 225 8.16 -4.03 -7.97
CA MET A 225 7.75 -4.29 -6.58
C MET A 225 8.93 -4.51 -5.63
N PHE A 226 10.08 -5.00 -6.10
CA PHE A 226 11.29 -5.14 -5.28
C PHE A 226 11.77 -3.82 -4.65
N ASN A 227 11.47 -2.67 -5.25
CA ASN A 227 11.78 -1.36 -4.65
C ASN A 227 10.98 -1.15 -3.34
N MET A 228 9.70 -1.54 -3.31
CA MET A 228 8.90 -1.52 -2.09
C MET A 228 9.33 -2.60 -1.11
N ILE A 229 9.60 -3.82 -1.58
CA ILE A 229 10.00 -4.94 -0.71
C ILE A 229 11.31 -4.62 0.03
N ASN A 230 12.29 -4.00 -0.64
CA ASN A 230 13.55 -3.65 0.01
C ASN A 230 13.34 -2.62 1.13
N HIS A 231 12.48 -1.62 0.92
CA HIS A 231 12.12 -0.67 1.96
C HIS A 231 11.34 -1.35 3.10
N ALA A 232 10.39 -2.23 2.77
CA ALA A 232 9.61 -3.00 3.74
C ALA A 232 10.53 -3.84 4.64
N ARG A 233 11.50 -4.56 4.07
CA ARG A 233 12.51 -5.34 4.82
C ARG A 233 13.25 -4.49 5.85
N MET A 234 13.74 -3.33 5.44
CA MET A 234 14.44 -2.41 6.34
C MET A 234 13.51 -1.92 7.47
N SER A 235 12.28 -1.52 7.12
CA SER A 235 11.30 -1.02 8.10
C SER A 235 10.86 -2.08 9.11
N THR A 236 10.73 -3.35 8.71
CA THR A 236 10.41 -4.46 9.60
C THR A 236 11.56 -4.78 10.55
N GLY A 237 12.81 -4.68 10.08
CA GLY A 237 13.99 -4.79 10.95
C GLY A 237 14.01 -3.67 12.00
N LEU A 238 13.75 -2.43 11.58
CA LEU A 238 13.65 -1.28 12.49
C LEU A 238 12.51 -1.46 13.50
N GLN A 239 11.33 -1.91 13.07
CA GLN A 239 10.20 -2.21 13.96
C GLN A 239 10.58 -3.18 15.09
N GLY A 240 11.32 -4.25 14.77
CA GLY A 240 11.82 -5.20 15.77
C GLY A 240 12.75 -4.55 16.79
N LEU A 241 13.69 -3.72 16.33
CA LEU A 241 14.58 -2.94 17.19
C LEU A 241 13.81 -1.99 18.11
N CYS A 242 12.85 -1.22 17.56
CA CYS A 242 12.08 -0.24 18.30
C CYS A 242 11.31 -0.86 19.48
N TYR A 243 10.65 -1.99 19.25
CA TYR A 243 9.93 -2.68 20.32
C TYR A 243 10.86 -3.32 21.35
N ALA A 244 11.99 -3.89 20.92
CA ALA A 244 12.99 -4.41 21.85
C ALA A 244 13.55 -3.31 22.77
N SER A 245 13.87 -2.15 22.19
CA SER A 245 14.35 -0.96 22.93
C SER A 245 13.31 -0.48 23.93
N ALA A 246 12.06 -0.28 23.48
CA ALA A 246 10.97 0.17 24.35
C ALA A 246 10.69 -0.80 25.50
N ALA A 247 10.63 -2.11 25.21
CA ALA A 247 10.42 -3.14 26.22
C ALA A 247 11.58 -3.20 27.23
N TYR A 248 12.82 -3.09 26.76
CA TYR A 248 14.00 -3.04 27.63
C TYR A 248 13.95 -1.84 28.57
N LEU A 249 13.68 -0.64 28.05
CA LEU A 249 13.57 0.57 28.86
C LEU A 249 12.43 0.49 29.88
N LEU A 250 11.30 -0.14 29.55
CA LEU A 250 10.22 -0.38 30.51
C LEU A 250 10.58 -1.41 31.59
N ALA A 251 11.47 -2.36 31.29
CA ALA A 251 11.88 -3.40 32.23
C ALA A 251 12.96 -2.95 33.23
N VAL A 252 13.80 -1.98 32.84
CA VAL A 252 14.88 -1.45 33.70
C VAL A 252 14.51 -0.18 34.47
N ASN A 253 13.34 0.41 34.18
CA ASN A 253 12.72 1.47 34.99
C ASN A 253 11.85 0.85 36.09
#